data_AF-A0AA96DLK9-F1
#
_entry.id   AF-A0AA96DLK9-F1
#
_cell.length_a   1.000
_cell.length_b   1.000
_cell.length_c   1.000
_cell.angle_alpha   90.00
_cell.angle_beta   90.00
_cell.angle_gamma   90.00
#
_symmetry.space_group_name_H-M   'P 1'
#
loop_
_entity.id
_entity.type
_entity.pdbx_description
1 polymer ?
#
loop_
_entity_poly.entity_id
_entity_poly.type
_entity_poly.pdbx_seq_one_letter_code
_entity_poly.pdbx_strand_id
1 'polypeptide(L)'
;MKKSYIWSLPTRVFHLLFALFILIAFLTDDDKLLKFHAIAGYSILILLVFRVYWGYFGPKYSLFRDFPANKSEAKEFFKNIFDDKQKYIGHNPLASYVMIAMLIVTFIVIVTGVLAYGIQDGKGIASFLNDSFFKNMKLFKEIHEFFANFLIFLIVAHLTGVAFDRVFHKKHETLKSIATGYKMTSEDESIKLSFFQKLFAIVMFVAFIAFLIFNLYKPDNALVASKFEPIDYKTQNVAFVNECGSCHTLYPTKSIA
;
A
#
# COMPACT_ATOMS: atom_id res chain seq x y z
N MET A 1 7.80 35.90 0.98
CA MET A 1 7.36 34.49 0.89
C MET A 1 5.86 34.47 0.63
N LYS A 2 5.39 33.73 -0.36
CA LYS A 2 3.96 33.54 -0.68
C LYS A 2 3.52 32.14 -0.22
N LYS A 3 2.25 32.02 0.19
CA LYS A 3 1.65 30.74 0.58
C LYS A 3 1.13 30.05 -0.68
N SER A 4 1.81 28.99 -1.12
CA SER A 4 1.48 28.26 -2.34
C SER A 4 0.78 26.94 -2.03
N TYR A 5 -0.25 26.63 -2.79
CA TYR A 5 -0.93 25.33 -2.73
C TYR A 5 -0.16 24.30 -3.55
N ILE A 6 0.52 23.36 -2.89
CA ILE A 6 1.44 22.40 -3.52
C ILE A 6 0.81 21.01 -3.60
N TRP A 7 0.24 20.52 -2.49
CA TRP A 7 -0.32 19.17 -2.41
C TRP A 7 -1.84 19.21 -2.52
N SER A 8 -2.33 18.71 -3.66
CA SER A 8 -3.77 18.62 -3.92
C SER A 8 -4.48 17.78 -2.86
N LEU A 9 -5.75 18.07 -2.61
CA LEU A 9 -6.59 17.29 -1.68
C LEU A 9 -6.62 15.79 -2.07
N PRO A 10 -6.81 15.39 -3.35
CA PRO A 10 -6.71 13.99 -3.75
C PRO A 10 -5.38 13.34 -3.38
N THR A 11 -4.24 14.04 -3.58
CA THR A 11 -2.91 13.52 -3.21
C THR A 11 -2.81 13.29 -1.70
N ARG A 12 -3.35 14.21 -0.87
CA ARG A 12 -3.32 14.10 0.59
C ARG A 12 -4.23 12.98 1.11
N VAL A 13 -5.44 12.87 0.56
CA VAL A 13 -6.39 11.79 0.89
C VAL A 13 -5.79 10.43 0.52
N PHE A 14 -5.22 10.30 -0.67
CA PHE A 14 -4.48 9.09 -1.06
C PHE A 14 -3.37 8.79 -0.06
N HIS A 15 -2.50 9.74 0.27
CA HIS A 15 -1.39 9.51 1.19
C HIS A 15 -1.87 9.00 2.56
N LEU A 16 -2.91 9.63 3.12
CA LEU A 16 -3.50 9.21 4.39
C LEU A 16 -4.08 7.80 4.32
N LEU A 17 -4.90 7.51 3.30
CA LEU A 17 -5.51 6.19 3.14
C LEU A 17 -4.46 5.12 2.87
N PHE A 18 -3.44 5.41 2.06
CA PHE A 18 -2.38 4.46 1.73
C PHE A 18 -1.59 4.07 2.98
N ALA A 19 -1.19 5.07 3.79
CA ALA A 19 -0.52 4.82 5.07
C ALA A 19 -1.42 4.05 6.06
N LEU A 20 -2.69 4.43 6.16
CA LEU A 20 -3.67 3.78 7.04
C LEU A 20 -3.87 2.31 6.66
N PHE A 21 -4.06 2.01 5.37
CA PHE A 21 -4.33 0.64 4.93
C PHE A 21 -3.08 -0.26 4.97
N ILE A 22 -1.88 0.30 4.78
CA ILE A 22 -0.64 -0.43 5.07
C ILE A 22 -0.57 -0.79 6.55
N LEU A 23 -0.90 0.15 7.45
CA LEU A 23 -0.94 -0.14 8.89
C LEU A 23 -1.99 -1.21 9.22
N ILE A 24 -3.19 -1.14 8.64
CA ILE A 24 -4.22 -2.17 8.83
C ILE A 24 -3.71 -3.53 8.35
N ALA A 25 -3.12 -3.61 7.16
CA ALA A 25 -2.56 -4.86 6.63
C ALA A 25 -1.49 -5.42 7.57
N PHE A 26 -0.58 -4.57 8.07
CA PHE A 26 0.44 -4.98 9.04
C PHE A 26 -0.15 -5.50 10.36
N LEU A 27 -1.22 -4.89 10.88
CA LEU A 27 -1.86 -5.29 12.14
C LEU A 27 -2.78 -6.52 12.00
N THR A 28 -3.04 -6.99 10.79
CA THR A 28 -4.01 -8.07 10.52
C THR A 28 -3.37 -9.30 9.88
N ASP A 29 -2.03 -9.40 9.87
CA ASP A 29 -1.27 -10.51 9.27
C ASP A 29 -1.40 -11.86 10.00
N ASP A 30 -2.08 -11.89 11.15
CA ASP A 30 -2.47 -13.11 11.87
C ASP A 30 -3.51 -13.94 11.10
N ASP A 31 -3.42 -15.28 11.18
CA ASP A 31 -4.30 -16.22 10.49
C ASP A 31 -5.80 -15.97 10.75
N LYS A 32 -6.18 -15.50 11.95
CA LYS A 32 -7.57 -15.19 12.29
C LYS A 32 -8.08 -13.92 11.62
N LEU A 33 -7.18 -13.00 11.28
CA LEU A 33 -7.47 -11.70 10.68
C LEU A 33 -7.08 -11.64 9.20
N LEU A 34 -6.59 -12.75 8.63
CA LEU A 34 -6.08 -12.84 7.26
C LEU A 34 -7.07 -12.35 6.19
N LYS A 35 -8.38 -12.49 6.44
CA LYS A 35 -9.41 -11.90 5.57
C LYS A 35 -9.34 -10.37 5.55
N PHE A 36 -9.17 -9.74 6.70
CA PHE A 36 -9.01 -8.28 6.79
C PHE A 36 -7.67 -7.84 6.18
N HIS A 37 -6.62 -8.63 6.35
CA HIS A 37 -5.33 -8.41 5.68
C HIS A 37 -5.49 -8.42 4.15
N ALA A 38 -6.16 -9.43 3.60
CA ALA A 38 -6.43 -9.52 2.17
C ALA A 38 -7.27 -8.34 1.66
N ILE A 39 -8.35 -7.97 2.36
CA ILE A 39 -9.17 -6.79 2.02
C ILE A 39 -8.30 -5.52 2.03
N ALA A 40 -7.43 -5.36 3.04
CA ALA A 40 -6.51 -4.23 3.09
C ALA A 40 -5.54 -4.22 1.92
N GLY A 41 -4.97 -5.38 1.53
CA GLY A 41 -4.14 -5.53 0.34
C GLY A 41 -4.83 -5.09 -0.95
N TYR A 42 -6.08 -5.51 -1.18
CA TYR A 42 -6.88 -5.06 -2.33
C TYR A 42 -7.23 -3.57 -2.26
N SER A 43 -7.50 -3.02 -1.07
CA SER A 43 -7.68 -1.57 -0.88
C SER A 43 -6.42 -0.79 -1.26
N ILE A 44 -5.24 -1.26 -0.87
CA ILE A 44 -3.95 -0.67 -1.25
C ILE A 44 -3.78 -0.76 -2.78
N LEU A 45 -4.20 -1.84 -3.43
CA LEU A 45 -4.17 -1.97 -4.89
C LEU A 45 -4.99 -0.88 -5.59
N ILE A 46 -6.21 -0.61 -5.14
CA ILE A 46 -7.05 0.46 -5.70
C ILE A 46 -6.36 1.83 -5.55
N LEU A 47 -5.79 2.09 -4.38
CA LEU A 47 -5.05 3.33 -4.11
C LEU A 47 -3.78 3.43 -4.96
N LEU A 48 -3.06 2.32 -5.14
CA LEU A 48 -1.87 2.23 -5.99
C LEU A 48 -2.22 2.54 -7.45
N VAL A 49 -3.30 1.95 -7.96
CA VAL A 49 -3.83 2.25 -9.30
C VAL A 49 -4.13 3.75 -9.43
N PHE A 50 -4.86 4.34 -8.47
CA PHE A 50 -5.08 5.79 -8.44
C PHE A 50 -3.75 6.53 -8.53
N ARG A 51 -2.75 6.16 -7.72
CA ARG A 51 -1.49 6.90 -7.65
C ARG A 51 -0.67 6.81 -8.92
N VAL A 52 -0.63 5.63 -9.56
CA VAL A 52 0.07 5.41 -10.84
C VAL A 52 -0.52 6.33 -11.90
N TYR A 53 -1.84 6.29 -12.10
CA TYR A 53 -2.53 7.18 -13.06
C TYR A 53 -2.37 8.66 -12.70
N TRP A 54 -2.51 9.02 -11.41
CA TRP A 54 -2.30 10.38 -10.91
C TRP A 54 -0.85 10.86 -11.11
N GLY A 55 0.12 9.95 -11.20
CA GLY A 55 1.51 10.25 -11.52
C GLY A 55 1.75 10.61 -12.99
N TYR A 56 0.82 10.31 -13.90
CA TYR A 56 0.94 10.63 -15.32
C TYR A 56 0.21 11.91 -15.72
N PHE A 57 -0.97 12.16 -15.15
CA PHE A 57 -1.83 13.31 -15.51
C PHE A 57 -2.30 14.16 -14.34
N GLY A 58 -1.83 13.90 -13.12
CA GLY A 58 -2.12 14.74 -11.94
C GLY A 58 -1.58 16.17 -12.06
N PRO A 59 -1.79 17.00 -11.03
CA PRO A 59 -1.26 18.36 -11.01
C PRO A 59 0.28 18.37 -10.87
N LYS A 60 0.88 19.54 -11.14
CA LYS A 60 2.30 19.84 -10.87
C LYS A 60 2.68 19.36 -9.46
N TYR A 61 3.87 18.79 -9.32
CA TYR A 61 4.42 18.12 -8.14
C TYR A 61 3.88 16.71 -7.86
N SER A 62 2.76 16.30 -8.44
CA SER A 62 2.27 14.91 -8.35
C SER A 62 2.74 14.03 -9.51
N LEU A 63 3.27 14.62 -10.58
CA LEU A 63 3.70 13.88 -11.77
C LEU A 63 5.05 13.19 -11.55
N PHE A 64 5.22 11.98 -12.10
CA PHE A 64 6.51 11.27 -12.06
C PHE A 64 7.62 12.05 -12.77
N ARG A 65 7.27 12.85 -13.80
CA ARG A 65 8.22 13.71 -14.52
C ARG A 65 8.76 14.86 -13.66
N ASP A 66 8.04 15.24 -12.60
CA ASP A 66 8.42 16.35 -11.72
C ASP A 66 9.41 15.88 -10.63
N PHE A 67 9.73 14.59 -10.58
CA PHE A 67 10.62 14.05 -9.58
C PHE A 67 12.07 14.24 -10.01
N PRO A 68 12.92 14.85 -9.18
CA PRO A 68 14.35 14.98 -9.46
C PRO A 68 15.10 13.65 -9.18
N ALA A 69 14.68 12.56 -9.82
CA ALA A 69 15.18 11.20 -9.61
C ALA A 69 16.35 10.82 -10.54
N ASN A 70 17.23 11.78 -10.86
CA ASN A 70 18.42 11.53 -11.68
C ASN A 70 19.69 11.54 -10.81
N LYS A 71 20.73 10.84 -11.29
CA LYS A 71 21.98 10.65 -10.53
C LYS A 71 22.69 11.98 -10.19
N SER A 72 22.57 12.99 -11.05
CA SER A 72 23.22 14.29 -10.84
C SER A 72 22.57 15.04 -9.69
N GLU A 73 21.24 15.17 -9.70
CA GLU A 73 20.45 15.79 -8.63
C GLU A 73 20.65 15.06 -7.30
N ALA A 74 20.71 13.73 -7.32
CA ALA A 74 20.99 12.95 -6.11
C ALA A 74 22.37 13.29 -5.52
N LYS A 75 23.41 13.35 -6.36
CA LYS A 75 24.77 13.69 -5.92
C LYS A 75 24.87 15.12 -5.39
N GLU A 76 24.20 16.07 -6.05
CA GLU A 76 24.12 17.46 -5.60
C GLU A 76 23.39 17.57 -4.25
N PHE A 77 22.25 16.89 -4.11
CA PHE A 77 21.49 16.88 -2.87
C PHE A 77 22.29 16.28 -1.71
N PHE A 78 23.02 15.18 -1.93
CA PHE A 78 23.87 14.59 -0.90
C PHE A 78 24.98 15.53 -0.43
N LYS A 79 25.61 16.26 -1.36
CA LYS A 79 26.66 17.24 -1.00
C LYS A 79 26.12 18.37 -0.14
N ASN A 80 24.86 18.76 -0.36
CA ASN A 80 24.22 19.89 0.29
C ASN A 80 23.13 19.45 1.28
N ILE A 81 23.17 18.20 1.77
CA ILE A 81 22.06 17.60 2.54
C ILE A 81 21.79 18.30 3.88
N PHE A 82 22.75 19.08 4.38
CA PHE A 82 22.64 19.86 5.61
C PHE A 82 22.40 21.36 5.36
N ASP A 83 22.32 21.80 4.10
CA ASP A 83 22.02 23.18 3.76
C ASP A 83 20.53 23.46 3.95
N ASP A 84 20.20 24.51 4.69
CA ASP A 84 18.81 24.94 4.94
C ASP A 84 18.15 25.53 3.67
N LYS A 85 18.93 25.88 2.63
CA LYS A 85 18.44 26.41 1.35
C LYS A 85 18.33 25.33 0.28
N GLN A 86 17.33 24.46 0.40
CA GLN A 86 17.05 23.47 -0.65
C GLN A 86 16.15 24.05 -1.75
N LYS A 87 16.50 23.76 -3.01
CA LYS A 87 15.75 24.22 -4.21
C LYS A 87 14.47 23.43 -4.51
N TYR A 88 14.23 22.32 -3.81
CA TYR A 88 13.15 21.37 -4.12
C TYR A 88 11.84 21.75 -3.42
N ILE A 89 10.85 22.20 -4.21
CA ILE A 89 9.52 22.58 -3.69
C ILE A 89 8.68 21.33 -3.34
N GLY A 90 8.59 20.39 -4.29
CA GLY A 90 7.87 19.11 -4.15
C GLY A 90 8.72 18.03 -3.50
N HIS A 91 9.06 16.98 -4.25
CA HIS A 91 9.98 15.94 -3.78
C HIS A 91 11.45 16.36 -3.97
N ASN A 92 12.28 16.07 -2.98
CA ASN A 92 13.74 16.07 -3.16
C ASN A 92 14.20 14.74 -3.81
N PRO A 93 15.45 14.63 -4.28
CA PRO A 93 15.94 13.44 -4.98
C PRO A 93 15.80 12.15 -4.18
N LEU A 94 16.16 12.15 -2.88
CA LEU A 94 16.05 10.95 -2.03
C LEU A 94 14.60 10.54 -1.79
N ALA A 95 13.73 11.50 -1.50
CA ALA A 95 12.31 11.27 -1.36
C ALA A 95 11.71 10.69 -2.65
N SER A 96 12.20 11.12 -3.82
CA SER A 96 11.78 10.59 -5.11
C SER A 96 12.15 9.11 -5.28
N TYR A 97 13.39 8.72 -4.95
CA TYR A 97 13.81 7.31 -4.99
C TYR A 97 13.01 6.44 -4.03
N VAL A 98 12.85 6.88 -2.77
CA VAL A 98 12.08 6.14 -1.77
C VAL A 98 10.63 5.98 -2.22
N MET A 99 10.01 7.03 -2.75
CA MET A 99 8.61 6.96 -3.20
C MET A 99 8.46 6.01 -4.39
N ILE A 100 9.34 6.07 -5.40
CA ILE A 100 9.34 5.12 -6.53
C ILE A 100 9.52 3.68 -6.02
N ALA A 101 10.50 3.46 -5.12
CA ALA A 101 10.75 2.15 -4.54
C ALA A 101 9.52 1.63 -3.77
N MET A 102 8.87 2.47 -2.96
CA MET A 102 7.66 2.09 -2.23
C MET A 102 6.52 1.70 -3.18
N LEU A 103 6.32 2.40 -4.30
CA LEU A 103 5.28 2.03 -5.28
C LEU A 103 5.57 0.67 -5.94
N ILE A 104 6.82 0.43 -6.35
CA ILE A 104 7.23 -0.83 -6.99
C ILE A 104 7.12 -1.99 -5.99
N VAL A 105 7.69 -1.81 -4.79
CA VAL A 105 7.67 -2.84 -3.75
C VAL A 105 6.24 -3.14 -3.33
N THR A 106 5.39 -2.13 -3.13
CA THR A 106 3.97 -2.35 -2.80
C THR A 106 3.26 -3.17 -3.87
N PHE A 107 3.52 -2.89 -5.16
CA PHE A 107 2.97 -3.70 -6.24
C PHE A 107 3.39 -5.18 -6.12
N ILE A 108 4.68 -5.43 -5.87
CA ILE A 108 5.22 -6.78 -5.69
C ILE A 108 4.58 -7.46 -4.47
N VAL A 109 4.47 -6.77 -3.33
CA VAL A 109 3.82 -7.28 -2.11
C VAL A 109 2.38 -7.69 -2.38
N ILE A 110 1.61 -6.86 -3.11
CA ILE A 110 0.22 -7.18 -3.44
C ILE A 110 0.14 -8.42 -4.33
N VAL A 111 0.91 -8.47 -5.42
CA VAL A 111 0.87 -9.61 -6.36
C VAL A 111 1.27 -10.90 -5.65
N THR A 112 2.37 -10.86 -4.90
CA THR A 112 2.86 -12.03 -4.14
C THR A 112 1.91 -12.42 -3.01
N GLY A 113 1.23 -11.46 -2.39
CA GLY A 113 0.21 -11.71 -1.36
C GLY A 113 -1.04 -12.37 -1.93
N VAL A 114 -1.54 -11.92 -3.08
CA VAL A 114 -2.65 -12.58 -3.80
C VAL A 114 -2.29 -14.02 -4.15
N LEU A 115 -1.06 -14.25 -4.63
CA LEU A 115 -0.57 -15.58 -4.95
C LEU A 115 -0.43 -16.45 -3.69
N ALA A 116 0.16 -15.94 -2.62
CA ALA A 116 0.31 -16.67 -1.36
C ALA A 116 -1.06 -17.02 -0.76
N TYR A 117 -2.00 -16.07 -0.72
CA TYR A 117 -3.36 -16.27 -0.22
C TYR A 117 -4.15 -17.30 -1.05
N GLY A 118 -3.96 -17.30 -2.37
CA GLY A 118 -4.56 -18.31 -3.26
C GLY A 118 -3.91 -19.68 -3.13
N ILE A 119 -2.59 -19.75 -3.20
CA ILE A 119 -1.83 -21.00 -3.29
C ILE A 119 -1.76 -21.71 -1.95
N GLN A 120 -1.55 -20.99 -0.84
CA GLN A 120 -1.43 -21.58 0.49
C GLN A 120 -2.80 -21.84 1.11
N ASP A 121 -3.67 -20.84 1.15
CA ASP A 121 -4.96 -20.93 1.85
C ASP A 121 -6.11 -21.42 0.96
N GLY A 122 -5.92 -21.49 -0.36
CA GLY A 122 -7.01 -21.81 -1.28
C GLY A 122 -8.09 -20.73 -1.31
N LYS A 123 -7.73 -19.47 -1.05
CA LYS A 123 -8.70 -18.37 -0.91
C LYS A 123 -8.54 -17.30 -1.99
N GLY A 124 -9.64 -16.63 -2.28
CA GLY A 124 -9.67 -15.48 -3.19
C GLY A 124 -9.46 -15.84 -4.66
N ILE A 125 -9.12 -14.82 -5.45
CA ILE A 125 -9.08 -14.91 -6.92
C ILE A 125 -8.04 -15.89 -7.46
N ALA A 126 -7.00 -16.20 -6.68
CA ALA A 126 -5.93 -17.12 -7.06
C ALA A 126 -6.08 -18.53 -6.45
N SER A 127 -7.22 -18.82 -5.81
CA SER A 127 -7.51 -20.12 -5.19
C SER A 127 -7.39 -21.31 -6.14
N PHE A 128 -7.68 -21.11 -7.44
CA PHE A 128 -7.55 -22.13 -8.47
C PHE A 128 -6.09 -22.62 -8.67
N LEU A 129 -5.10 -21.85 -8.22
CA LEU A 129 -3.68 -22.25 -8.27
C LEU A 129 -3.26 -23.14 -7.12
N ASN A 130 -4.09 -23.28 -6.07
CA ASN A 130 -3.78 -24.08 -4.90
C ASN A 130 -3.42 -25.51 -5.27
N ASP A 131 -4.23 -26.24 -6.05
CA ASP A 131 -3.96 -27.66 -6.34
C ASP A 131 -2.63 -27.87 -7.09
N SER A 132 -2.34 -26.98 -8.05
CA SER A 132 -1.16 -27.07 -8.91
C SER A 132 0.13 -26.61 -8.23
N PHE A 133 0.05 -25.62 -7.34
CA PHE A 133 1.22 -24.93 -6.78
C PHE A 133 1.35 -25.05 -5.25
N PHE A 134 0.49 -25.83 -4.57
CA PHE A 134 0.54 -26.00 -3.12
C PHE A 134 1.91 -26.44 -2.61
N LYS A 135 2.62 -27.30 -3.36
CA LYS A 135 3.98 -27.74 -3.02
C LYS A 135 4.99 -26.57 -2.95
N ASN A 136 4.70 -25.47 -3.63
CA ASN A 136 5.50 -24.25 -3.66
C ASN A 136 4.95 -23.16 -2.72
N MET A 137 3.94 -23.43 -1.88
CA MET A 137 3.31 -22.43 -1.02
C MET A 137 4.32 -21.62 -0.20
N LYS A 138 5.34 -22.30 0.34
CA LYS A 138 6.39 -21.68 1.16
C LYS A 138 7.17 -20.62 0.38
N LEU A 139 7.46 -20.86 -0.90
CA LEU A 139 8.18 -19.89 -1.74
C LEU A 139 7.38 -18.58 -1.89
N PHE A 140 6.08 -18.67 -2.20
CA PHE A 140 5.25 -17.47 -2.40
C PHE A 140 5.06 -16.70 -1.09
N LYS A 141 4.89 -17.41 0.03
CA LYS A 141 4.85 -16.80 1.36
C LYS A 141 6.16 -16.08 1.71
N GLU A 142 7.31 -16.73 1.52
CA GLU A 142 8.62 -16.14 1.81
C GLU A 142 8.92 -14.92 0.94
N ILE A 143 8.55 -14.95 -0.34
CA ILE A 143 8.68 -13.78 -1.23
C ILE A 143 7.80 -12.63 -0.71
N HIS A 144 6.55 -12.91 -0.35
CA HIS A 144 5.64 -11.89 0.18
C HIS A 144 6.19 -11.28 1.47
N GLU A 145 6.61 -12.11 2.43
CA GLU A 145 7.18 -11.66 3.71
C GLU A 145 8.48 -10.86 3.52
N PHE A 146 9.36 -11.26 2.60
CA PHE A 146 10.58 -10.52 2.29
C PHE A 146 10.26 -9.11 1.79
N PHE A 147 9.39 -8.98 0.78
CA PHE A 147 9.04 -7.69 0.22
C PHE A 147 8.18 -6.85 1.17
N ALA A 148 7.34 -7.48 2.01
CA ALA A 148 6.58 -6.78 3.05
C ALA A 148 7.53 -6.18 4.10
N ASN A 149 8.50 -6.94 4.58
CA ASN A 149 9.54 -6.42 5.49
C ASN A 149 10.39 -5.32 4.82
N PHE A 150 10.72 -5.47 3.54
CA PHE A 150 11.42 -4.43 2.80
C PHE A 150 10.57 -3.17 2.63
N LEU A 151 9.25 -3.29 2.46
CA LEU A 151 8.33 -2.14 2.47
C LEU A 151 8.34 -1.42 3.82
N ILE A 152 8.32 -2.15 4.94
CA ILE A 152 8.45 -1.56 6.28
C ILE A 152 9.78 -0.82 6.42
N PHE A 153 10.89 -1.39 5.96
CA PHE A 153 12.18 -0.71 5.92
C PHE A 153 12.11 0.61 5.12
N LEU A 154 11.48 0.62 3.94
CA LEU A 154 11.29 1.84 3.15
C LEU A 154 10.41 2.88 3.83
N ILE A 155 9.38 2.45 4.57
CA ILE A 155 8.53 3.34 5.38
C ILE A 155 9.35 3.97 6.51
N VAL A 156 10.16 3.19 7.22
CA VAL A 156 11.05 3.70 8.26
C VAL A 156 12.06 4.69 7.66
N ALA A 157 12.64 4.39 6.50
CA ALA A 157 13.54 5.30 5.79
C ALA A 157 12.82 6.60 5.38
N HIS A 158 11.57 6.51 4.90
CA HIS A 158 10.73 7.66 4.59
C HIS A 158 10.47 8.54 5.82
N LEU A 159 10.04 7.95 6.94
CA LEU A 159 9.79 8.67 8.19
C LEU A 159 11.07 9.30 8.75
N THR A 160 12.20 8.61 8.64
CA THR A 160 13.53 9.14 9.00
C THR A 160 13.87 10.36 8.14
N GLY A 161 13.60 10.32 6.83
CA GLY A 161 13.78 11.47 5.94
C GLY A 161 12.89 12.66 6.32
N VAL A 162 11.64 12.42 6.74
CA VAL A 162 10.73 13.47 7.23
C VAL A 162 11.23 14.06 8.55
N ALA A 163 11.72 13.23 9.48
CA ALA A 163 12.31 13.68 10.73
C ALA A 163 13.59 14.50 10.49
N PHE A 164 14.44 14.05 9.56
CA PHE A 164 15.64 14.76 9.13
C PHE A 164 15.28 16.15 8.57
N ASP A 165 14.33 16.21 7.63
CA ASP A 165 13.87 17.47 7.04
C ASP A 165 13.27 18.42 8.10
N ARG A 166 12.56 17.86 9.10
CA ARG A 166 12.03 18.64 10.21
C ARG A 166 13.13 19.26 11.08
N VAL A 167 14.29 18.63 11.23
CA VAL A 167 15.40 19.12 12.05
C VAL A 167 16.30 20.07 11.27
N PHE A 168 16.72 19.68 10.07
CA PHE A 168 17.74 20.37 9.28
C PHE A 168 17.18 21.34 8.24
N HIS A 169 15.93 21.17 7.80
CA HIS A 169 15.28 22.02 6.78
C HIS A 169 13.96 22.59 7.30
N LYS A 170 13.95 23.17 8.50
CA LYS A 170 12.72 23.61 9.20
C LYS A 170 11.78 24.47 8.34
N LYS A 171 12.34 25.27 7.43
CA LYS A 171 11.60 26.14 6.49
C LYS A 171 10.76 25.38 5.47
N HIS A 172 11.07 24.11 5.22
CA HIS A 172 10.35 23.28 4.26
C HIS A 172 8.95 22.91 4.73
N GLU A 173 8.73 22.90 6.05
CA GLU A 173 7.46 22.55 6.69
C GLU A 173 6.85 21.25 6.11
N THR A 174 7.68 20.26 5.71
CA THR A 174 7.26 19.10 4.92
C THR A 174 6.06 18.36 5.52
N LEU A 175 6.08 18.08 6.82
CA LEU A 175 4.97 17.45 7.54
C LEU A 175 3.67 18.28 7.49
N LYS A 176 3.78 19.60 7.70
CA LYS A 176 2.63 20.50 7.63
C LYS A 176 2.12 20.67 6.20
N SER A 177 3.01 20.56 5.21
CA SER A 177 2.65 20.68 3.81
C SER A 177 1.76 19.52 3.36
N ILE A 178 2.05 18.27 3.78
CA ILE A 178 1.19 17.13 3.46
C ILE A 178 -0.11 17.14 4.28
N ALA A 179 -0.12 17.73 5.47
CA ALA A 179 -1.34 17.88 6.27
C ALA A 179 -2.27 18.97 5.71
N THR A 180 -1.74 20.14 5.35
CA THR A 180 -2.55 21.33 4.96
C THR A 180 -2.67 21.52 3.44
N GLY A 181 -1.72 21.00 2.68
CA GLY A 181 -1.58 21.24 1.24
C GLY A 181 -0.69 22.43 0.87
N TYR A 182 -0.28 23.25 1.84
CA TYR A 182 0.39 24.53 1.58
C TYR A 182 1.85 24.53 2.03
N LYS A 183 2.67 25.28 1.29
CA LYS A 183 4.08 25.55 1.62
C LYS A 183 4.40 27.03 1.37
N MET A 184 5.36 27.58 2.10
CA MET A 184 5.86 28.94 1.85
C MET A 184 6.94 28.90 0.76
N THR A 185 6.73 29.65 -0.32
CA THR A 185 7.64 29.72 -1.48
C THR A 185 8.05 31.17 -1.76
N SER A 186 9.05 31.38 -2.61
CA SER A 186 9.46 32.73 -3.07
C SER A 186 8.34 33.38 -3.87
N GLU A 187 7.79 32.65 -4.83
CA GLU A 187 6.73 33.07 -5.75
C GLU A 187 5.43 32.27 -5.54
N ASP A 188 4.35 32.62 -6.22
CA ASP A 188 3.10 31.85 -6.16
C ASP A 188 3.20 30.64 -7.10
N GLU A 189 3.35 29.47 -6.50
CA GLU A 189 3.54 28.18 -7.17
C GLU A 189 2.29 27.29 -7.00
N SER A 190 1.13 27.93 -6.76
CA SER A 190 -0.11 27.23 -6.47
C SER A 190 -0.62 26.42 -7.65
N ILE A 191 -0.90 25.14 -7.41
CA ILE A 191 -1.54 24.27 -8.40
C ILE A 191 -3.04 24.54 -8.50
N LYS A 192 -3.61 24.25 -9.67
CA LYS A 192 -5.06 24.18 -9.89
C LYS A 192 -5.41 22.86 -10.55
N LEU A 193 -6.44 22.19 -10.03
CA LEU A 193 -6.93 20.94 -10.61
C LEU A 193 -7.83 21.21 -11.81
N SER A 194 -7.59 20.50 -12.90
CA SER A 194 -8.48 20.48 -14.06
C SER A 194 -9.80 19.76 -13.75
N PHE A 195 -10.82 19.96 -14.58
CA PHE A 195 -12.08 19.22 -14.45
C PHE A 195 -11.86 17.70 -14.50
N PHE A 196 -11.06 17.23 -15.46
CA PHE A 196 -10.73 15.81 -15.60
C PHE A 196 -10.05 15.22 -14.37
N GLN A 197 -9.08 15.94 -13.79
CA GLN A 197 -8.39 15.52 -12.56
C GLN A 197 -9.36 15.40 -11.38
N LYS A 198 -10.28 16.37 -11.21
CA LYS A 198 -11.31 16.31 -10.16
C LYS A 198 -12.23 15.11 -10.36
N LEU A 199 -12.72 14.91 -11.58
CA LEU A 199 -13.61 13.80 -11.91
C LEU A 199 -12.93 12.45 -11.65
N PHE A 200 -11.71 12.26 -12.13
CA PHE A 200 -10.95 11.03 -11.90
C PHE A 200 -10.75 10.76 -10.40
N ALA A 201 -10.37 11.78 -9.62
CA ALA A 201 -10.19 11.63 -8.18
C ALA A 201 -11.50 11.23 -7.46
N ILE A 202 -12.62 11.83 -7.85
CA ILE A 202 -13.95 11.50 -7.28
C ILE A 202 -14.33 10.07 -7.65
N VAL A 203 -14.21 9.68 -8.92
CA VAL A 203 -14.54 8.32 -9.38
C VAL A 203 -13.72 7.27 -8.65
N MET A 204 -12.41 7.47 -8.53
CA MET A 204 -11.53 6.54 -7.81
C MET A 204 -11.85 6.48 -6.31
N PHE A 205 -12.19 7.61 -5.69
CA PHE A 205 -12.60 7.64 -4.29
C PHE A 205 -13.94 6.93 -4.06
N VAL A 206 -14.93 7.15 -4.93
CA VAL A 206 -16.21 6.44 -4.88
C VAL A 206 -16.01 4.94 -5.10
N ALA A 207 -15.18 4.53 -6.06
CA ALA A 207 -14.85 3.13 -6.29
C ALA A 207 -14.18 2.48 -5.06
N PHE A 208 -13.27 3.20 -4.40
CA PHE A 208 -12.63 2.76 -3.16
C PHE A 208 -13.64 2.55 -2.03
N ILE A 209 -14.54 3.52 -1.80
CA ILE A 209 -15.57 3.39 -0.76
C ILE A 209 -16.57 2.27 -1.12
N ALA A 210 -16.98 2.16 -2.37
CA ALA A 210 -17.85 1.08 -2.84
C ALA A 210 -17.21 -0.29 -2.63
N PHE A 211 -15.90 -0.43 -2.86
CA PHE A 211 -15.16 -1.66 -2.58
C PHE A 211 -15.20 -2.03 -1.09
N LEU A 212 -15.03 -1.07 -0.18
CA LEU A 212 -15.11 -1.31 1.26
C LEU A 212 -16.53 -1.74 1.66
N ILE A 213 -17.55 -1.01 1.20
CA ILE A 213 -18.96 -1.35 1.47
C ILE A 213 -19.30 -2.73 0.93
N PHE A 214 -18.83 -3.08 -0.27
CA PHE A 214 -19.04 -4.40 -0.86
C PHE A 214 -18.49 -5.53 0.02
N ASN A 215 -17.28 -5.37 0.57
CA ASN A 215 -16.69 -6.39 1.45
C ASN A 215 -17.35 -6.46 2.83
N LEU A 216 -17.93 -5.35 3.31
CA LEU A 216 -18.75 -5.36 4.53
C LEU A 216 -20.10 -6.05 4.32
N TYR A 217 -20.75 -5.82 3.17
CA TYR A 217 -22.07 -6.39 2.86
C TYR A 217 -22.00 -7.85 2.38
N LYS A 218 -20.95 -8.20 1.62
CA LYS A 218 -20.67 -9.57 1.14
C LYS A 218 -19.32 -10.05 1.70
N PRO A 219 -19.27 -10.45 2.98
CA PRO A 219 -18.04 -10.88 3.64
C PRO A 219 -17.37 -12.09 2.98
N ASP A 220 -18.11 -12.95 2.29
CA ASP A 220 -17.60 -14.19 1.69
C ASP A 220 -17.69 -14.14 0.16
N ASN A 221 -17.21 -13.03 -0.40
CA ASN A 221 -17.14 -12.83 -1.85
C ASN A 221 -15.90 -13.49 -2.46
N ALA A 222 -15.87 -13.59 -3.79
CA ALA A 222 -14.81 -14.27 -4.56
C ALA A 222 -13.38 -13.73 -4.34
N LEU A 223 -13.21 -12.53 -3.78
CA LEU A 223 -11.89 -11.97 -3.49
C LEU A 223 -11.25 -12.57 -2.23
N VAL A 224 -12.08 -13.09 -1.31
CA VAL A 224 -11.63 -13.56 0.01
C VAL A 224 -12.13 -14.96 0.37
N ALA A 225 -13.16 -15.46 -0.30
CA ALA A 225 -13.77 -16.76 -0.02
C ALA A 225 -12.79 -17.92 -0.20
N SER A 226 -12.97 -18.95 0.61
CA SER A 226 -12.26 -20.23 0.51
C SER A 226 -12.90 -21.11 -0.56
N LYS A 227 -12.07 -21.81 -1.34
CA LYS A 227 -12.55 -22.89 -2.22
C LYS A 227 -12.92 -24.16 -1.45
N PHE A 228 -12.49 -24.28 -0.20
CA PHE A 228 -12.75 -25.43 0.66
C PHE A 228 -13.98 -25.20 1.53
N GLU A 229 -14.77 -26.26 1.74
CA GLU A 229 -15.86 -26.25 2.70
C GLU A 229 -15.33 -26.36 4.14
N PRO A 230 -15.80 -25.52 5.08
CA PRO A 230 -15.49 -25.67 6.49
C PRO A 230 -16.05 -27.00 7.01
N ILE A 231 -15.21 -27.78 7.68
CA ILE A 231 -15.64 -29.03 8.32
C ILE A 231 -15.66 -28.83 9.83
N ASP A 232 -16.81 -29.11 10.43
CA ASP A 232 -16.92 -29.19 11.88
C ASP A 232 -16.49 -30.58 12.36
N TYR A 233 -15.20 -30.71 12.66
CA TYR A 233 -14.65 -31.98 13.16
C TYR A 233 -15.22 -32.38 14.53
N LYS A 234 -15.76 -31.43 15.32
CA LYS A 234 -16.40 -31.76 16.60
C LYS A 234 -17.68 -32.55 16.39
N THR A 235 -18.41 -32.31 15.30
CA THR A 235 -19.62 -33.08 14.97
C THR A 235 -19.31 -34.35 14.20
N GLN A 236 -18.27 -34.34 13.36
CA GLN A 236 -17.94 -35.52 12.54
C GLN A 236 -17.11 -36.58 13.26
N ASN A 237 -16.23 -36.20 14.19
CA ASN A 237 -15.35 -37.17 14.84
C ASN A 237 -14.88 -36.67 16.22
N VAL A 238 -15.79 -36.71 17.21
CA VAL A 238 -15.55 -36.26 18.59
C VAL A 238 -14.29 -36.89 19.19
N ALA A 239 -14.06 -38.19 18.94
CA ALA A 239 -12.89 -38.91 19.45
C ALA A 239 -11.59 -38.33 18.89
N PHE A 240 -11.51 -38.10 17.57
CA PHE A 240 -10.35 -37.46 16.96
C PHE A 240 -10.07 -36.08 17.57
N VAL A 241 -11.10 -35.24 17.74
CA VAL A 241 -10.90 -33.89 18.29
C VAL A 241 -10.39 -33.93 19.74
N ASN A 242 -10.91 -34.85 20.55
CA ASN A 242 -10.53 -34.97 21.96
C ASN A 242 -9.17 -35.64 22.17
N GLU A 243 -8.79 -36.59 21.31
CA GLU A 243 -7.61 -37.44 21.53
C GLU A 243 -6.42 -37.06 20.62
N CYS A 244 -6.69 -36.54 19.41
CA CYS A 244 -5.67 -36.36 18.37
C CYS A 244 -5.59 -34.92 17.84
N GLY A 245 -6.68 -34.14 17.92
CA GLY A 245 -6.82 -32.82 17.30
C GLY A 245 -5.88 -31.76 17.86
N SER A 246 -5.34 -31.96 19.07
CA SER A 246 -4.34 -31.08 19.67
C SER A 246 -2.94 -31.23 19.06
N CYS A 247 -2.65 -32.35 18.40
CA CYS A 247 -1.32 -32.70 17.89
C CYS A 247 -1.26 -32.89 16.37
N HIS A 248 -2.41 -32.98 15.70
CA HIS A 248 -2.48 -33.20 14.25
C HIS A 248 -3.07 -32.00 13.51
N THR A 249 -2.40 -31.59 12.43
CA THR A 249 -2.91 -30.57 11.51
C THR A 249 -4.07 -31.12 10.69
N LEU A 250 -5.23 -30.49 10.82
CA LEU A 250 -6.41 -30.78 10.02
C LEU A 250 -6.26 -30.16 8.63
N TYR A 251 -6.19 -30.98 7.59
CA TYR A 251 -6.22 -30.52 6.20
C TYR A 251 -7.68 -30.41 5.73
N PRO A 252 -8.07 -29.35 4.99
CA PRO A 252 -9.41 -29.25 4.43
C PRO A 252 -9.64 -30.38 3.40
N THR A 253 -10.73 -31.14 3.56
CA THR A 253 -10.86 -32.45 2.87
C THR A 253 -11.70 -32.43 1.59
N LYS A 254 -12.33 -31.30 1.20
CA LYS A 254 -13.05 -31.18 -0.09
C LYS A 254 -12.94 -29.79 -0.71
N SER A 255 -12.41 -29.74 -1.94
CA SER A 255 -12.55 -28.57 -2.82
C SER A 255 -13.97 -28.53 -3.37
N ILE A 256 -14.61 -27.36 -3.37
CA ILE A 256 -15.82 -27.13 -4.15
C ILE A 256 -15.41 -27.23 -5.62
N ALA A 257 -16.01 -28.17 -6.35
CA ALA A 257 -15.74 -28.39 -7.78
C ALA A 257 -16.30 -27.26 -8.65
#